data_AF-A0AAD9G7G7-F1
#
_entry.id   AF-A0AAD9G7G7-F1
#
_cell.length_a   1.000
_cell.length_b   1.000
_cell.length_c   1.000
_cell.angle_alpha   90.00
_cell.angle_beta   90.00
_cell.angle_gamma   90.00
#
_symmetry.space_group_name_H-M   'P 1'
#
loop_
_entity.id
_entity.type
_entity.pdbx_description
1 polymer ?
#
loop_
_entity_poly.entity_id
_entity_poly.type
_entity_poly.pdbx_seq_one_letter_code
_entity_poly.pdbx_strand_id
1 'polypeptide(L)'
;MSFDFLDGCLEYLASQTEVVSFGLVLSRLLAENDLPPLGTASKVGLWLQLYKHSDVLMLASQDDPSSTAYIENLCSLSDSLPADSGFTQALEEALSTVDPTLIDYIDSSMLLCSNSLRFRKLNLLFCEHIFKSAERYRLFLAITSRRYNGGILAT
;
A
#
# COMPACT_ATOMS: atom_id res chain seq x y z
N MET A 1 -16.21 5.02 -14.43
CA MET A 1 -15.67 5.38 -13.10
C MET A 1 -14.18 5.14 -13.17
N SER A 2 -13.35 6.12 -12.81
CA SER A 2 -11.90 5.92 -12.70
C SER A 2 -11.62 5.05 -11.48
N PHE A 3 -10.80 4.01 -11.63
CA PHE A 3 -10.38 3.19 -10.50
C PHE A 3 -9.44 3.99 -9.60
N ASP A 4 -9.70 3.98 -8.29
CA ASP A 4 -8.84 4.63 -7.29
C ASP A 4 -7.84 3.61 -6.74
N PHE A 5 -6.59 3.69 -7.21
CA PHE A 5 -5.52 2.80 -6.79
C PHE A 5 -5.20 2.93 -5.30
N LEU A 6 -5.28 4.14 -4.73
CA LEU A 6 -4.99 4.35 -3.33
C LEU A 6 -6.04 3.67 -2.47
N ASP A 7 -7.32 3.88 -2.79
CA ASP A 7 -8.41 3.28 -2.05
C ASP A 7 -8.39 1.75 -2.12
N GLY A 8 -8.10 1.20 -3.30
CA GLY A 8 -7.92 -0.25 -3.49
C GLY A 8 -6.75 -0.83 -2.70
N CYS A 9 -5.60 -0.14 -2.66
CA CYS A 9 -4.48 -0.56 -1.82
C CYS A 9 -4.85 -0.54 -0.32
N LEU A 10 -5.56 0.48 0.14
CA LEU A 10 -6.00 0.59 1.54
C LEU A 10 -7.01 -0.50 1.91
N GLU A 11 -7.91 -0.88 0.99
CA GLU A 11 -8.83 -2.01 1.18
C GLU A 11 -8.09 -3.33 1.29
N TYR A 12 -7.13 -3.57 0.38
CA TYR A 12 -6.31 -4.77 0.45
C TYR A 12 -5.54 -4.81 1.77
N LEU A 13 -4.85 -3.74 2.15
CA LEU A 13 -4.11 -3.66 3.43
C LEU A 13 -5.01 -3.85 4.64
N ALA A 14 -6.24 -3.32 4.62
CA ALA A 14 -7.22 -3.50 5.69
C ALA A 14 -7.62 -4.97 5.87
N SER A 15 -7.64 -5.75 4.79
CA SER A 15 -7.91 -7.19 4.84
C SER A 15 -6.73 -8.00 5.37
N GLN A 16 -5.51 -7.48 5.34
CA GLN A 16 -4.32 -8.21 5.78
C GLN A 16 -4.11 -8.10 7.30
N THR A 17 -3.85 -9.24 7.93
CA THR A 17 -3.50 -9.35 9.35
C THR A 17 -2.00 -9.26 9.60
N GLU A 18 -1.20 -9.62 8.60
CA GLU A 18 0.25 -9.66 8.64
C GLU A 18 0.84 -8.52 7.81
N VAL A 19 2.14 -8.31 7.97
CA VAL A 19 2.89 -7.34 7.18
C VAL A 19 3.04 -7.88 5.76
N VAL A 20 2.79 -7.05 4.75
CA VAL A 20 2.84 -7.43 3.33
C VAL A 20 3.72 -6.48 2.54
N SER A 21 4.41 -6.98 1.51
CA SER A 21 5.21 -6.12 0.65
C SER A 21 4.35 -5.30 -0.30
N PHE A 22 4.77 -4.08 -0.61
CA PHE A 22 4.07 -3.20 -1.57
C PHE A 22 3.92 -3.85 -2.95
N GLY A 23 4.97 -4.52 -3.44
CA GLY A 23 4.90 -5.25 -4.72
C GLY A 23 3.81 -6.32 -4.73
N LEU A 24 3.58 -7.00 -3.60
CA LEU A 24 2.50 -7.98 -3.46
C LEU A 24 1.12 -7.29 -3.47
N VAL A 25 0.95 -6.21 -2.72
CA VAL A 25 -0.31 -5.43 -2.71
C VAL A 25 -0.66 -4.97 -4.12
N LEU A 26 0.30 -4.39 -4.84
CA LEU A 26 0.09 -3.84 -6.16
C LEU A 26 -0.23 -4.93 -7.19
N SER A 27 0.54 -6.01 -7.21
CA SER A 27 0.32 -7.12 -8.15
C SER A 27 -1.04 -7.79 -7.95
N ARG A 28 -1.49 -7.92 -6.70
CA ARG A 28 -2.82 -8.45 -6.37
C ARG A 28 -3.94 -7.52 -6.81
N LEU A 29 -3.81 -6.23 -6.50
CA LEU A 29 -4.79 -5.23 -6.89
C LEU A 29 -4.97 -5.17 -8.41
N LEU A 30 -3.86 -5.18 -9.15
CA LEU A 30 -3.87 -5.16 -10.61
C LEU A 30 -4.51 -6.42 -11.19
N ALA A 31 -4.17 -7.59 -10.64
CA ALA A 31 -4.73 -8.88 -11.07
C ALA A 31 -6.23 -9.00 -10.78
N GLU A 32 -6.70 -8.53 -9.62
CA GLU A 32 -8.12 -8.60 -9.24
C GLU A 32 -9.03 -7.70 -10.09
N ASN A 33 -8.47 -6.63 -10.65
CA ASN A 33 -9.21 -5.63 -11.42
C ASN A 33 -8.92 -5.69 -12.93
N ASP A 34 -8.19 -6.71 -13.41
CA ASP A 34 -7.74 -6.86 -14.80
C ASP A 34 -7.06 -5.58 -15.35
N LEU A 35 -6.25 -4.91 -14.53
CA LEU A 35 -5.59 -3.66 -14.87
C LEU A 35 -4.17 -3.87 -15.42
N PRO A 36 -3.72 -3.05 -16.39
CA PRO A 36 -2.36 -3.12 -16.89
C PRO A 36 -1.35 -2.72 -15.82
N PRO A 37 -0.08 -3.18 -15.93
CA PRO A 37 0.98 -2.77 -15.03
C PRO A 37 1.14 -1.24 -15.04
N LEU A 38 1.28 -0.68 -13.85
CA LEU A 38 1.51 0.76 -13.66
C LEU A 38 2.91 1.14 -14.13
N GLY A 39 3.01 2.31 -14.77
CA GLY A 39 4.30 2.94 -15.05
C GLY A 39 5.06 3.29 -13.77
N THR A 40 6.38 3.37 -13.86
CA THR A 40 7.27 3.59 -12.71
C THR A 40 6.90 4.84 -11.91
N ALA A 41 6.62 5.96 -12.58
CA ALA A 41 6.20 7.20 -11.92
C ALA A 41 4.89 7.03 -11.14
N SER A 42 3.86 6.44 -11.76
CA SER A 42 2.58 6.20 -11.10
C SER A 42 2.72 5.28 -9.88
N LYS A 43 3.59 4.26 -9.99
CA LYS A 43 3.91 3.34 -8.90
C LYS A 43 4.60 4.04 -7.73
N VAL A 44 5.62 4.85 -8.00
CA VAL A 44 6.33 5.64 -6.99
C VAL A 44 5.38 6.66 -6.35
N GLY A 45 4.53 7.31 -7.14
CA GLY A 45 3.51 8.23 -6.66
C GLY A 45 2.52 7.56 -5.71
N LEU A 46 2.02 6.38 -6.06
CA LEU A 46 1.15 5.58 -5.19
C LEU A 46 1.85 5.16 -3.90
N TRP A 47 3.11 4.73 -3.99
CA TRP A 47 3.92 4.39 -2.82
C TRP A 47 4.10 5.59 -1.88
N LEU A 48 4.37 6.78 -2.41
CA LEU A 48 4.47 8.02 -1.63
C LEU A 48 3.15 8.41 -0.96
N GLN A 49 2.02 8.22 -1.65
CA GLN A 49 0.70 8.46 -1.08
C GLN A 49 0.42 7.52 0.10
N LEU A 50 0.76 6.24 -0.03
CA LEU A 50 0.66 5.27 1.06
C LEU A 50 1.62 5.60 2.21
N TYR A 51 2.85 6.02 1.92
CA TYR A 51 3.82 6.44 2.92
C TYR A 51 3.32 7.61 3.77
N LYS A 52 2.66 8.59 3.14
CA LYS A 52 2.08 9.76 3.81
C LYS A 52 0.74 9.48 4.51
N HIS A 53 0.14 8.31 4.29
CA HIS A 53 -1.17 8.00 4.83
C HIS A 53 -1.09 7.71 6.34
N SER A 54 -1.86 8.43 7.16
CA SER A 54 -1.79 8.36 8.63
C SER A 54 -2.07 6.98 9.22
N ASP A 55 -2.87 6.17 8.53
CA ASP A 55 -3.19 4.80 8.94
C ASP A 55 -2.26 3.72 8.39
N VAL A 56 -1.25 4.07 7.60
CA VAL A 56 -0.31 3.11 7.01
C VAL A 56 1.03 3.23 7.70
N LEU A 57 1.57 2.11 8.15
CA LEU A 57 2.92 1.99 8.67
C LEU A 57 3.77 1.28 7.63
N MET A 58 4.79 1.97 7.13
CA MET A 58 5.78 1.40 6.24
C MET A 58 7.05 1.09 7.03
N LEU A 59 7.47 -0.17 6.97
CA LEU A 59 8.67 -0.66 7.63
C LEU A 59 9.81 -0.62 6.61
N ALA A 60 10.77 0.27 6.84
CA ALA A 60 12.04 0.26 6.13
C ALA A 60 12.88 -0.93 6.62
N SER A 61 13.51 -1.67 5.69
CA SER A 61 14.51 -2.66 6.07
C SER A 61 15.67 -1.96 6.77
N GLN A 62 16.01 -2.38 7.99
CA GLN A 62 17.07 -1.76 8.80
C GLN A 62 18.49 -2.01 8.24
N ASP A 63 18.61 -2.89 7.25
CA ASP A 63 19.90 -3.36 6.76
C ASP A 63 20.61 -2.36 5.83
N ASP A 64 19.97 -1.25 5.45
CA ASP A 64 20.59 -0.29 4.53
C ASP A 64 20.37 1.19 4.95
N PRO A 65 21.34 1.83 5.64
CA PRO A 65 21.23 3.23 6.05
C PRO A 65 21.14 4.19 4.86
N SER A 66 21.57 3.76 3.67
CA SER A 66 21.43 4.54 2.44
C SER A 66 19.95 4.79 2.10
N SER A 67 19.08 3.79 2.30
CA SER A 67 17.65 3.86 1.95
C SER A 67 16.89 4.95 2.72
N THR A 68 17.27 5.25 3.96
CA THR A 68 16.60 6.30 4.75
C THR A 68 16.81 7.71 4.17
N ALA A 69 18.03 8.06 3.78
CA ALA A 69 18.34 9.33 3.13
C ALA A 69 17.64 9.46 1.77
N TYR A 70 17.45 8.35 1.06
CA TYR A 70 16.70 8.34 -0.21
C TYR A 70 15.20 8.59 -0.01
N ILE A 71 14.59 8.03 1.04
CA ILE A 71 13.17 8.28 1.37
C ILE A 71 12.97 9.76 1.73
N GLU A 72 13.88 10.36 2.50
CA GLU A 72 13.82 11.79 2.84
C GLU A 72 13.93 12.68 1.59
N ASN A 73 14.80 12.32 0.64
CA ASN A 73 14.90 13.00 -0.65
C ASN A 73 13.62 12.87 -1.47
N LEU A 74 13.01 11.69 -1.55
CA LEU A 74 11.74 11.49 -2.26
C LEU A 74 10.57 12.23 -1.59
N CYS A 75 10.54 12.27 -0.25
CA CYS A 75 9.53 13.01 0.49
C CYS A 75 9.66 14.52 0.25
N SER A 76 10.88 15.07 0.34
CA SER A 76 11.12 16.49 0.07
C SER A 76 10.80 16.88 -1.37
N LEU A 77 11.11 16.03 -2.36
CA LEU A 77 10.69 16.20 -3.75
C LEU A 77 9.17 16.22 -3.86
N SER A 78 8.48 15.28 -3.21
CA SER A 78 7.01 15.21 -3.25
C SER A 78 6.31 16.40 -2.58
N ASP A 79 6.92 17.01 -1.56
CA ASP A 79 6.40 18.21 -0.90
C ASP A 79 6.64 19.49 -1.73
N SER A 80 7.63 19.47 -2.61
CA SER A 80 7.97 20.59 -3.50
C SER A 80 7.15 20.65 -4.79
N LEU A 81 6.45 19.57 -5.13
CA LEU A 81 5.73 19.45 -6.39
C LEU A 81 4.25 19.89 -6.25
N PRO A 82 3.72 20.70 -7.19
CA PRO A 82 2.32 21.10 -7.19
C PRO A 82 1.40 19.89 -7.41
N ALA A 83 0.25 19.88 -6.72
CA ALA A 83 -0.69 18.76 -6.66
C ALA A 83 -1.44 18.44 -7.96
N ASP A 84 -1.26 19.25 -9.01
CA ASP A 84 -1.93 19.09 -10.30
C ASP A 84 -1.08 18.29 -11.30
N SER A 85 -1.66 17.98 -12.47
CA SER A 85 -1.21 17.09 -13.57
C SER A 85 0.26 17.14 -14.01
N GLY A 86 1.07 18.07 -13.52
CA GLY A 86 2.53 18.08 -13.66
C GLY A 86 3.27 17.15 -12.70
N PHE A 87 2.61 16.59 -11.67
CA PHE A 87 3.27 15.70 -10.69
C PHE A 87 3.88 14.46 -11.35
N THR A 88 3.14 13.77 -12.21
CA THR A 88 3.64 12.56 -12.90
C THR A 88 4.79 12.89 -13.84
N GLN A 89 4.73 14.01 -14.56
CA GLN A 89 5.76 14.39 -15.53
C GLN A 89 7.06 14.85 -14.84
N ALA A 90 6.94 15.64 -13.78
CA ALA A 90 8.09 16.05 -12.96
C ALA A 90 8.69 14.87 -12.18
N LEU A 91 7.86 13.93 -11.74
CA LEU A 91 8.32 12.70 -11.12
C LEU A 91 9.00 11.77 -12.13
N GLU A 92 8.51 11.65 -13.37
CA GLU A 92 9.20 10.92 -14.45
C GLU A 92 10.57 11.53 -14.76
N GLU A 93 10.66 12.86 -14.84
CA GLU A 93 11.93 13.55 -15.08
C GLU A 93 12.90 13.36 -13.92
N ALA A 94 12.42 13.45 -12.67
CA ALA A 94 13.24 13.14 -11.49
C ALA A 94 13.70 11.67 -11.48
N LEU A 95 12.79 10.73 -11.75
CA LEU A 95 13.07 9.30 -11.79
C LEU A 95 13.97 8.88 -12.95
N SER A 96 14.07 9.66 -14.01
CA SER A 96 15.00 9.38 -15.13
C SER A 96 16.47 9.37 -14.71
N THR A 97 16.78 10.03 -13.59
CA THR A 97 18.13 10.09 -12.99
C THR A 97 18.33 9.10 -11.85
N VAL A 98 17.30 8.33 -11.51
CA VAL A 98 17.26 7.52 -10.30
C VAL A 98 17.75 6.10 -10.54
N ASP A 99 18.45 5.60 -9.53
CA ASP A 99 19.03 4.26 -9.49
C ASP A 99 17.93 3.17 -9.59
N PRO A 100 18.08 2.15 -10.46
CA PRO A 100 17.13 1.03 -10.55
C PRO A 100 16.90 0.30 -9.21
N THR A 101 17.86 0.36 -8.28
CA THR A 101 17.72 -0.19 -6.92
C THR A 101 16.57 0.43 -6.12
N LEU A 102 16.10 1.64 -6.48
CA LEU A 102 14.94 2.26 -5.83
C LEU A 102 13.66 1.46 -6.09
N ILE A 103 13.49 0.91 -7.28
CA ILE A 103 12.26 0.19 -7.62
C ILE A 103 12.19 -1.12 -6.84
N ASP A 104 13.33 -1.79 -6.70
CA ASP A 104 13.44 -2.99 -5.87
C ASP A 104 13.17 -2.68 -4.39
N TYR A 105 13.66 -1.54 -3.91
CA TYR A 105 13.36 -1.04 -2.56
C TYR A 105 11.85 -0.77 -2.36
N ILE A 106 11.23 -0.08 -3.32
CA ILE A 106 9.80 0.22 -3.29
C ILE A 106 8.97 -1.07 -3.29
N ASP A 107 9.32 -2.05 -4.14
CA ASP A 107 8.61 -3.32 -4.21
C ASP A 107 8.76 -4.17 -2.94
N SER A 108 9.94 -4.14 -2.33
CA SER A 108 10.24 -4.86 -1.09
C SER A 108 9.78 -4.13 0.17
N SER A 109 9.32 -2.88 0.06
CA SER A 109 8.82 -2.09 1.19
C SER A 109 7.66 -2.80 1.90
N MET A 110 7.80 -2.99 3.20
CA MET A 110 6.86 -3.75 4.01
C MET A 110 5.79 -2.83 4.60
N LEU A 111 4.52 -3.19 4.45
CA LEU A 111 3.36 -2.38 4.78
C LEU A 111 2.47 -3.07 5.81
N LEU A 112 1.96 -2.26 6.73
CA LEU A 112 0.92 -2.63 7.69
C LEU A 112 -0.07 -1.47 7.81
N CYS A 113 -1.33 -1.75 8.15
CA CYS A 113 -2.30 -0.69 8.44
C CYS A 113 -2.76 -0.67 9.91
N SER A 114 -3.30 0.48 10.32
CA SER A 114 -3.91 0.70 11.62
C SER A 114 -5.19 -0.14 11.77
N ASN A 115 -5.51 -0.53 13.00
CA ASN A 115 -6.77 -1.22 13.28
C ASN A 115 -7.97 -0.32 12.96
N SER A 116 -7.86 1.00 13.19
CA SER A 116 -8.89 1.97 12.86
C SER A 116 -9.26 1.97 11.37
N LEU A 117 -8.28 1.80 10.48
CA LEU A 117 -8.54 1.61 9.05
C LEU A 117 -9.24 0.28 8.78
N ARG A 118 -8.78 -0.82 9.39
CA ARG A 118 -9.43 -2.14 9.27
C ARG A 118 -10.91 -2.08 9.65
N PHE A 119 -11.23 -1.45 10.78
CA PHE A 119 -12.60 -1.31 11.26
C PHE A 119 -13.49 -0.54 10.28
N ARG A 120 -12.98 0.57 9.73
CA ARG A 120 -13.72 1.39 8.77
C ARG A 120 -13.92 0.66 7.44
N LYS A 121 -12.85 0.13 6.84
CA LYS A 121 -12.91 -0.50 5.51
C LYS A 121 -13.68 -1.82 5.50
N LEU A 122 -13.57 -2.62 6.55
CA LEU A 122 -14.32 -3.88 6.65
C LEU A 122 -15.72 -3.69 7.28
N ASN A 123 -16.16 -2.46 7.53
CA ASN A 123 -17.45 -2.12 8.17
C ASN A 123 -17.70 -2.88 9.49
N LEU A 124 -16.65 -3.06 10.30
CA LEU A 124 -16.71 -3.87 11.53
C LEU A 124 -17.30 -3.15 12.73
N LEU A 125 -17.60 -1.86 12.59
CA LEU A 125 -18.32 -1.08 13.61
C LEU A 125 -19.69 -1.72 13.94
N PHE A 126 -20.35 -2.36 12.97
CA PHE A 126 -21.59 -3.10 13.22
C PHE A 126 -21.38 -4.41 14.01
N CYS A 127 -20.14 -4.90 14.09
CA CYS A 127 -19.79 -6.14 14.76
C CYS A 127 -19.11 -5.93 16.13
N GLU A 128 -18.85 -4.70 16.57
CA GLU A 128 -18.30 -4.42 17.91
C GLU A 128 -19.15 -5.04 19.02
N HIS A 129 -20.47 -5.09 18.86
CA HIS A 129 -21.38 -5.74 19.81
C HIS A 129 -21.20 -7.27 19.90
N ILE A 130 -20.60 -7.89 18.88
CA ILE A 130 -20.41 -9.35 18.75
C ILE A 130 -19.02 -9.76 19.30
N PHE A 131 -18.01 -8.90 19.16
CA PHE A 131 -16.62 -9.22 19.49
C PHE A 131 -16.21 -8.73 20.87
N LYS A 132 -16.55 -9.49 21.91
CA LYS A 132 -16.14 -9.23 23.32
C LYS A 132 -14.71 -9.68 23.66
N SER A 133 -13.96 -10.31 22.74
CA SER A 133 -12.57 -10.73 22.99
C SER A 133 -11.67 -10.51 21.77
N ALA A 134 -10.41 -10.12 22.04
CA ALA A 134 -9.38 -9.90 21.03
C ALA A 134 -9.12 -11.15 20.16
N GLU A 135 -9.33 -12.33 20.71
CA GLU A 135 -9.14 -13.61 20.02
C GLU A 135 -10.20 -13.86 18.95
N ARG A 136 -11.48 -13.55 19.24
CA ARG A 136 -12.57 -13.63 18.26
C ARG A 136 -12.42 -12.60 17.15
N TYR A 137 -11.87 -11.43 17.47
CA TYR A 137 -11.51 -10.41 16.49
C TYR A 137 -10.41 -10.91 15.53
N ARG A 138 -9.33 -11.52 16.04
CA ARG A 138 -8.28 -12.13 15.20
C ARG A 138 -8.85 -13.22 14.29
N LEU A 139 -9.72 -14.08 14.81
CA LEU A 139 -10.39 -15.11 14.01
C LEU A 139 -11.25 -14.51 12.90
N PHE A 140 -12.03 -13.47 13.21
CA PHE A 140 -12.81 -12.78 12.20
C PHE A 140 -11.92 -12.13 11.13
N LEU A 141 -10.88 -11.42 11.54
CA LEU A 141 -9.92 -10.83 10.61
C LEU A 141 -9.22 -11.90 9.76
N ALA A 142 -8.87 -13.05 10.33
CA ALA A 142 -8.29 -14.16 9.59
C ALA A 142 -9.27 -14.80 8.58
N ILE A 143 -10.58 -14.77 8.88
CA ILE A 143 -11.62 -15.24 7.96
C ILE A 143 -11.83 -14.21 6.83
N THR A 144 -11.85 -12.91 7.13
CA THR A 144 -11.92 -11.87 6.10
C THR A 144 -10.66 -11.84 5.25
N SER A 145 -9.47 -11.99 5.84
CA SER A 145 -8.21 -12.07 5.10
C SER A 145 -8.19 -13.28 4.17
N ARG A 146 -8.76 -14.42 4.58
CA ARG A 146 -8.96 -15.58 3.71
C ARG A 146 -9.94 -15.35 2.56
N ARG A 147 -10.94 -14.48 2.70
CA ARG A 147 -11.81 -14.12 1.56
C ARG A 147 -11.04 -13.36 0.48
N TYR A 148 -10.12 -12.48 0.86
CA TYR A 148 -9.25 -11.76 -0.09
C TYR A 148 -8.05 -12.59 -0.58
N ASN A 149 -7.56 -13.55 0.22
CA ASN A 149 -6.64 -14.59 -0.26
C ASN A 149 -7.33 -15.69 -1.10
N GLY A 150 -8.66 -15.67 -1.18
CA GLY A 150 -9.50 -16.72 -1.78
C GLY A 150 -9.67 -16.66 -3.30
N GLY A 151 -8.95 -15.77 -4.00
CA GLY A 151 -8.96 -15.71 -5.47
C GLY A 151 -8.02 -16.69 -6.18
N ILE A 152 -7.13 -17.38 -5.46
CA ILE A 152 -6.31 -18.46 -6.02
C ILE A 152 -6.63 -19.75 -5.28
N LEU A 153 -7.68 -20.44 -5.73
CA LEU A 153 -7.80 -21.90 -5.73
C LEU A 153 -9.10 -22.28 -6.48
N ALA A 154 -9.04 -22.25 -7.81
CA ALA A 154 -9.73 -23.22 -8.67
C ALA A 154 -9.25 -23.07 -10.12
N THR A 155 -8.76 -24.19 -10.67
CA THR A 155 -8.36 -24.54 -12.05
C THR A 155 -7.08 -23.93 -12.61
#